data_AF-A0A9P9NQ55-F1
#
_entry.id   AF-A0A9P9NQ55-F1
#
_cell.length_a   1.000
_cell.length_b   1.000
_cell.length_c   1.000
_cell.angle_alpha   90.00
_cell.angle_beta   90.00
_cell.angle_gamma   90.00
#
_symmetry.space_group_name_H-M   'P 1'
#
loop_
_entity.id
_entity.type
_entity.pdbx_description
1 polymer ?
#
loop_
_entity_poly.entity_id
_entity_poly.type
_entity_poly.pdbx_seq_one_letter_code
_entity_poly.pdbx_strand_id
1 'polypeptide(L)'
;MASPVSDNGMKRPPPSHMALASPNKRSYVQAILNLPEDAVWGLRKQDLCSCFLVLQKYALNPYPISNNSLAPPGPAQALPSGNPPPNPLVLPPLLRLPLEIRQLIYSHLLPPACDPPIRGPHPRQLQTHILLTQPIPIVLLSLNHHIRSEAIPLLYGTPTQTIYITVDYNLWAHKTQRGDIILSSAITSAIKHVHLSIHLGSEKRNTKPGEIEADARVSEVKKGIKKARKWLSGADLQTLRISWQEPPQTFTWEQKKDILDGVRPLRPREVDAGEINWGLSWNKGRKYRFEVAYLKELERERQPENAL
;
A
#
# COMPACT_ATOMS: atom_id res chain seq x y z
N MET A 1 22.09 72.68 47.09
CA MET A 1 21.39 73.81 46.43
C MET A 1 21.25 73.47 44.95
N ALA A 2 20.01 73.47 44.46
CA ALA A 2 19.52 73.58 43.08
C ALA A 2 18.41 72.54 42.79
N SER A 3 17.29 73.05 42.28
CA SER A 3 15.93 72.51 42.24
C SER A 3 15.68 71.30 41.32
N PRO A 4 14.53 70.60 41.48
CA PRO A 4 14.00 69.61 40.53
C PRO A 4 12.79 70.17 39.75
N VAL A 5 12.70 69.96 38.42
CA VAL A 5 11.45 70.06 37.63
C VAL A 5 11.50 69.15 36.38
N SER A 6 10.47 68.30 36.27
CA SER A 6 9.74 67.67 35.12
C SER A 6 10.51 66.88 34.03
N ASP A 7 9.94 65.93 33.28
CA ASP A 7 8.54 65.66 32.92
C ASP A 7 8.31 64.21 32.40
N ASN A 8 7.05 63.77 32.52
CA ASN A 8 6.23 62.82 31.73
C ASN A 8 6.78 61.53 31.08
N GLY A 9 6.03 60.43 31.30
CA GLY A 9 6.15 59.22 30.48
C GLY A 9 5.15 58.11 30.85
N MET A 10 3.91 58.24 30.38
CA MET A 10 2.79 57.29 30.37
C MET A 10 3.14 55.79 30.52
N LYS A 11 2.58 55.15 31.55
CA LYS A 11 2.39 53.68 31.61
C LYS A 11 1.40 53.26 30.53
N ARG A 12 1.89 52.53 29.51
CA ARG A 12 1.05 51.88 28.50
C ARG A 12 0.25 50.71 29.10
N PRO A 13 -1.00 50.50 28.67
CA PRO A 13 -1.82 49.37 29.09
C PRO A 13 -1.31 48.05 28.51
N PRO A 14 -1.62 46.90 29.15
CA PRO A 14 -1.25 45.58 28.63
C PRO A 14 -1.96 45.27 27.31
N PRO A 15 -1.32 44.49 26.40
CA PRO A 15 -1.91 44.17 25.12
C PRO A 15 -3.11 43.24 25.28
N SER A 16 -4.17 43.63 24.57
CA SER A 16 -5.50 43.04 24.54
C SER A 16 -5.51 41.52 24.42
N HIS A 17 -6.23 40.89 25.34
CA HIS A 17 -6.74 39.53 25.17
C HIS A 17 -7.58 39.45 23.88
N MET A 18 -7.05 38.85 22.83
CA MET A 18 -7.91 38.29 21.79
C MET A 18 -8.57 37.01 22.33
N ALA A 19 -9.69 37.20 23.01
CA ALA A 19 -10.68 36.16 23.17
C ALA A 19 -11.23 35.84 21.76
N LEU A 20 -10.70 34.81 21.11
CA LEU A 20 -11.31 34.29 19.90
C LEU A 20 -12.62 33.60 20.30
N ALA A 21 -13.72 34.29 20.02
CA ALA A 21 -15.04 33.73 19.89
C ALA A 21 -14.98 32.44 19.07
N SER A 22 -15.67 31.40 19.54
CA SER A 22 -15.87 30.10 18.87
C SER A 22 -16.02 30.28 17.34
N PRO A 23 -14.98 30.03 16.54
CA PRO A 23 -15.11 30.17 15.11
C PRO A 23 -15.73 28.90 14.56
N ASN A 24 -16.69 29.07 13.64
CA ASN A 24 -17.20 28.00 12.80
C ASN A 24 -16.02 27.15 12.27
N LYS A 25 -16.03 25.83 12.55
CA LYS A 25 -14.92 24.90 12.22
C LYS A 25 -14.42 25.01 10.76
N ARG A 26 -15.29 25.43 9.83
CA ARG A 26 -14.96 25.67 8.42
C ARG A 26 -14.02 26.85 8.19
N SER A 27 -14.21 27.95 8.91
CA SER A 27 -13.40 29.17 8.77
C SER A 27 -11.96 28.96 9.28
N TYR A 28 -11.80 28.04 10.24
CA TYR A 28 -10.50 27.69 10.81
C TYR A 28 -9.62 26.86 9.86
N VAL A 29 -10.19 25.94 9.08
CA VAL A 29 -9.43 25.13 8.11
C VAL A 29 -8.95 25.98 6.93
N GLN A 30 -9.82 26.86 6.40
CA GLN A 30 -9.47 27.78 5.31
C GLN A 30 -8.33 28.74 5.74
N ALA A 31 -8.38 29.21 6.99
CA ALA A 31 -7.33 30.03 7.56
C ALA A 31 -6.00 29.28 7.66
N ILE A 32 -6.00 28.00 8.01
CA ILE A 32 -4.78 27.17 8.05
C ILE A 32 -4.22 26.95 6.64
N LEU A 33 -5.05 26.65 5.65
CA LEU A 33 -4.61 26.39 4.26
C LEU A 33 -4.05 27.63 3.57
N ASN A 34 -4.48 28.82 3.97
CA ASN A 34 -4.03 30.10 3.43
C ASN A 34 -2.89 30.73 4.26
N LEU A 35 -2.28 30.00 5.20
CA LEU A 35 -1.12 30.50 5.94
C LEU A 35 0.06 30.68 4.99
N PRO A 36 0.67 31.88 4.93
CA PRO A 36 1.86 32.09 4.13
C PRO A 36 3.05 31.35 4.78
N GLU A 37 4.02 30.95 3.95
CA GLU A 37 5.08 30.02 4.34
C GLU A 37 5.91 30.53 5.53
N ASP A 38 6.23 31.82 5.54
CA ASP A 38 6.90 32.53 6.62
C ASP A 38 6.13 32.47 7.95
N ALA A 39 4.80 32.57 7.91
CA ALA A 39 3.96 32.43 9.10
C ALA A 39 3.94 30.99 9.64
N VAL A 40 4.06 29.98 8.78
CA VAL A 40 4.12 28.57 9.20
C VAL A 40 5.40 28.31 10.00
N TRP A 41 6.53 28.85 9.55
CA TRP A 41 7.81 28.73 10.26
C TRP A 41 7.86 29.50 11.58
N GLY A 42 7.02 30.53 11.74
CA GLY A 42 6.86 31.29 12.99
C GLY A 42 5.94 30.65 14.03
N LEU A 43 5.23 29.57 13.69
CA LEU A 43 4.31 28.90 14.63
C LEU A 43 5.07 28.12 15.71
N ARG A 44 4.58 28.20 16.94
CA ARG A 44 5.06 27.33 18.02
C ARG A 44 4.68 25.88 17.71
N LYS A 45 5.53 24.94 18.12
CA LYS A 45 5.35 23.50 17.89
C LYS A 45 3.95 22.98 18.24
N GLN A 46 3.36 23.46 19.34
CA GLN A 46 2.01 23.06 19.77
C GLN A 46 0.91 23.56 18.83
N ASP A 47 1.05 24.78 18.33
CA ASP A 47 0.09 25.39 17.40
C ASP A 47 0.18 24.70 16.03
N LEU A 48 1.40 24.37 15.58
CA LEU A 48 1.65 23.61 14.35
C LEU A 48 1.08 22.17 14.43
N CYS A 49 1.28 21.48 15.56
CA CYS A 49 0.64 20.19 15.81
C CYS A 49 -0.89 20.29 15.80
N SER A 50 -1.46 21.37 16.35
CA SER A 50 -2.91 21.58 16.37
C SER A 50 -3.47 21.83 14.96
N CYS A 51 -2.79 22.65 14.16
CA CYS A 51 -3.12 22.85 12.74
C CYS A 51 -3.06 21.53 11.97
N PHE A 52 -2.01 20.73 12.17
CA PHE A 52 -1.86 19.42 11.53
C PHE A 52 -2.97 18.45 11.91
N LEU A 53 -3.34 18.35 13.19
CA LEU A 53 -4.42 17.48 13.64
C LEU A 53 -5.79 17.89 13.11
N VAL A 54 -6.00 19.20 12.94
CA VAL A 54 -7.22 19.74 12.33
C VAL A 54 -7.27 19.43 10.83
N LEU A 55 -6.18 19.62 10.11
CA LEU A 55 -6.06 19.24 8.70
C LEU A 55 -6.21 17.73 8.50
N GLN A 56 -5.63 16.92 9.40
CA GLN A 56 -5.76 15.46 9.37
C GLN A 56 -7.21 15.03 9.56
N LYS A 57 -7.93 15.60 10.54
CA LYS A 57 -9.36 15.34 10.77
C LYS A 57 -10.23 15.80 9.60
N TYR A 58 -9.87 16.93 8.97
CA TYR A 58 -10.54 17.44 7.78
C TYR A 58 -10.33 16.53 6.57
N ALA A 59 -9.10 16.07 6.33
CA ALA A 59 -8.76 15.15 5.24
C ALA A 59 -9.48 13.79 5.38
N LEU A 60 -9.78 13.37 6.61
CA LEU A 60 -10.55 12.16 6.88
C LEU A 60 -12.06 12.30 6.65
N ASN A 61 -12.61 13.52 6.55
CA ASN A 61 -14.05 13.79 6.28
C ASN A 61 -14.24 15.16 5.57
N PRO A 62 -14.02 15.25 4.25
CA PRO A 62 -13.88 16.55 3.57
C PRO A 62 -15.18 17.34 3.29
N TYR A 63 -16.38 16.84 3.59
CA TYR A 63 -17.65 17.56 3.35
C TYR A 63 -18.62 17.41 4.54
N PRO A 64 -19.31 18.49 4.96
CA PRO A 64 -20.42 19.03 4.18
C PRO A 64 -20.12 20.47 3.75
N ILE A 65 -20.18 20.78 2.46
CA ILE A 65 -20.10 22.16 1.95
C ILE A 65 -21.49 22.54 1.45
N SER A 66 -22.14 23.43 2.19
CA SER A 66 -23.22 24.26 1.65
C SER A 66 -22.54 25.33 0.81
N ASN A 67 -22.64 25.21 -0.51
CA ASN A 67 -22.27 26.28 -1.43
C ASN A 67 -23.17 27.47 -1.15
N ASN A 68 -22.65 28.51 -0.52
CA ASN A 68 -23.15 29.89 -0.60
C ASN A 68 -22.12 30.83 0.05
N SER A 69 -21.06 31.18 -0.71
CA SER A 69 -20.38 32.48 -0.59
C SER A 69 -19.23 32.55 -1.58
N LEU A 70 -19.58 32.74 -2.85
CA LEU A 70 -18.78 33.49 -3.80
C LEU A 70 -19.77 34.27 -4.66
N ALA A 71 -20.30 35.36 -4.08
CA ALA A 71 -20.96 36.41 -4.83
C ALA A 71 -20.39 37.74 -4.35
N PRO A 72 -20.02 38.68 -5.25
CA PRO A 72 -19.59 40.03 -4.87
C PRO A 72 -20.76 40.79 -4.22
N PRO A 73 -20.51 41.80 -3.38
CA PRO A 73 -21.57 42.59 -2.76
C PRO A 73 -22.19 43.53 -3.79
N GLY A 74 -23.41 43.22 -4.24
CA GLY A 74 -24.32 44.15 -4.93
C GLY A 74 -25.59 44.33 -4.09
N PRO A 75 -26.23 45.51 -4.07
CA PRO A 75 -27.23 45.83 -3.07
C PRO A 75 -28.59 45.14 -3.33
N ALA A 76 -29.22 44.84 -2.20
CA ALA A 76 -30.53 44.27 -1.92
C ALA A 76 -31.62 44.33 -3.00
N GLN A 77 -32.39 43.23 -3.12
CA GLN A 77 -33.85 43.27 -2.95
C GLN A 77 -34.50 41.88 -2.69
N ALA A 78 -35.35 41.86 -1.66
CA ALA A 78 -36.55 41.04 -1.37
C ALA A 78 -36.55 39.50 -1.52
N LEU A 79 -36.88 38.84 -0.39
CA LEU A 79 -37.38 37.46 -0.24
C LEU A 79 -38.67 37.20 -1.03
N PRO A 80 -38.98 35.93 -1.39
CA PRO A 80 -39.87 35.16 -0.51
C PRO A 80 -39.41 33.73 -0.21
N SER A 81 -39.89 33.23 0.93
CA SER A 81 -39.75 31.88 1.45
C SER A 81 -39.87 30.77 0.39
N GLY A 82 -38.85 29.93 0.37
CA GLY A 82 -38.90 28.58 -0.15
C GLY A 82 -37.64 27.89 0.32
N ASN A 83 -37.73 27.00 1.32
CA ASN A 83 -36.62 26.10 1.61
C ASN A 83 -36.35 25.34 0.31
N PRO A 84 -35.17 25.49 -0.33
CA PRO A 84 -34.86 24.65 -1.47
C PRO A 84 -34.82 23.21 -0.95
N PRO A 85 -35.36 22.23 -1.71
CA PRO A 85 -35.12 20.82 -1.37
C PRO A 85 -33.61 20.63 -1.20
N PRO A 86 -33.15 19.80 -0.24
CA PRO A 86 -31.73 19.61 0.00
C PRO A 86 -31.09 19.20 -1.33
N ASN A 87 -30.25 20.10 -1.87
CA ASN A 87 -29.57 19.90 -3.13
C ASN A 87 -28.92 18.51 -3.07
N PRO A 88 -29.22 17.59 -4.01
CA PRO A 88 -28.60 16.28 -4.03
C PRO A 88 -27.09 16.53 -4.06
N LEU A 89 -26.37 15.99 -3.07
CA LEU A 89 -24.93 16.19 -2.88
C LEU A 89 -24.23 16.11 -4.24
N VAL A 90 -23.87 17.28 -4.77
CA VAL A 90 -23.40 17.42 -6.14
C VAL A 90 -22.00 16.83 -6.17
N LEU A 91 -21.92 15.53 -6.53
CA LEU A 91 -20.66 14.80 -6.57
C LEU A 91 -19.64 15.55 -7.46
N PRO A 92 -18.33 15.47 -7.17
CA PRO A 92 -17.30 15.97 -8.06
C PRO A 92 -17.50 15.44 -9.49
N PRO A 93 -17.20 16.22 -10.55
CA PRO A 93 -17.47 15.82 -11.94
C PRO A 93 -16.93 14.44 -12.30
N LEU A 94 -15.73 14.09 -11.82
CA LEU A 94 -15.14 12.77 -12.01
C LEU A 94 -16.03 11.66 -11.44
N LEU A 95 -16.59 11.82 -10.23
CA LEU A 95 -17.42 10.82 -9.56
C LEU A 95 -18.87 10.75 -10.09
N ARG A 96 -19.28 11.67 -10.97
CA ARG A 96 -20.56 11.57 -11.70
C ARG A 96 -20.49 10.64 -12.90
N LEU A 97 -19.29 10.34 -13.38
CA LEU A 97 -19.10 9.45 -14.52
C LEU A 97 -19.43 8.00 -14.12
N PRO A 98 -19.99 7.19 -15.04
CA PRO A 98 -20.11 5.75 -14.86
C PRO A 98 -18.79 5.10 -14.43
N LEU A 99 -18.86 4.01 -13.65
CA LEU A 99 -17.68 3.33 -13.12
C LEU A 99 -16.72 2.92 -14.23
N GLU A 100 -17.24 2.46 -15.35
CA GLU A 100 -16.50 1.96 -16.50
C GLU A 100 -15.62 3.07 -17.10
N ILE A 101 -16.16 4.28 -17.22
CA ILE A 101 -15.42 5.45 -17.72
C ILE A 101 -14.35 5.85 -16.70
N ARG A 102 -14.66 5.81 -15.41
CA ARG A 102 -13.68 6.12 -14.35
C ARG A 102 -12.54 5.11 -14.32
N GLN A 103 -12.85 3.83 -14.44
CA GLN A 103 -11.85 2.76 -14.53
C GLN A 103 -10.97 2.91 -15.77
N LEU A 104 -11.57 3.27 -16.92
CA LEU A 104 -10.81 3.57 -18.13
C LEU A 104 -9.85 4.74 -17.91
N ILE A 105 -10.32 5.84 -17.31
CA ILE A 105 -9.47 6.98 -16.94
C ILE A 105 -8.33 6.53 -16.03
N TYR A 106 -8.62 5.78 -14.96
CA TYR A 106 -7.58 5.28 -14.04
C TYR A 106 -6.55 4.43 -14.78
N SER A 107 -6.98 3.54 -15.67
CA SER A 107 -6.09 2.68 -16.46
C SER A 107 -5.12 3.46 -17.34
N HIS A 108 -5.57 4.58 -17.94
CA HIS A 108 -4.72 5.47 -18.73
C HIS A 108 -3.75 6.31 -17.88
N LEU A 109 -4.03 6.47 -16.59
CA LEU A 109 -3.14 7.13 -15.64
C LEU A 109 -2.08 6.18 -15.05
N LEU A 110 -2.17 4.87 -15.32
CA LEU A 110 -1.19 3.91 -14.84
C LEU A 110 0.09 4.01 -15.69
N PRO A 111 1.27 4.17 -15.06
CA PRO A 111 2.54 4.09 -15.76
C PRO A 111 2.71 2.72 -16.44
N PRO A 112 3.46 2.59 -17.54
CA PRO A 112 3.70 1.30 -18.18
C PRO A 112 4.43 0.33 -17.24
N ALA A 113 4.34 -0.97 -17.55
CA ALA A 113 5.11 -1.99 -16.83
C ALA A 113 6.63 -1.77 -17.03
N CYS A 114 7.40 -2.04 -15.98
CA CYS A 114 8.84 -1.92 -15.91
C CYS A 114 9.50 -3.30 -15.88
N ASP A 115 10.63 -3.42 -16.58
CA ASP A 115 11.56 -4.53 -16.51
C ASP A 115 12.99 -3.96 -16.39
N PRO A 116 13.71 -4.17 -15.26
CA PRO A 116 13.36 -5.02 -14.13
C PRO A 116 12.21 -4.48 -13.25
N PRO A 117 11.51 -5.36 -12.51
CA PRO A 117 10.50 -4.95 -11.53
C PRO A 117 11.06 -3.99 -10.47
N ILE A 118 10.25 -3.02 -10.08
CA ILE A 118 10.66 -1.98 -9.14
C ILE A 118 10.24 -2.29 -7.72
N ARG A 119 10.92 -1.71 -6.74
CA ARG A 119 10.62 -1.95 -5.33
C ARG A 119 9.26 -1.36 -4.94
N GLY A 120 8.39 -2.21 -4.41
CA GLY A 120 7.11 -1.82 -3.87
C GLY A 120 7.14 -1.52 -2.36
N PRO A 121 6.00 -1.06 -1.82
CA PRO A 121 5.86 -0.85 -0.39
C PRO A 121 5.95 -2.17 0.37
N HIS A 122 6.88 -2.25 1.33
CA HIS A 122 7.21 -3.51 1.98
C HIS A 122 6.30 -3.82 3.18
N PRO A 123 5.59 -4.97 3.18
CA PRO A 123 4.89 -5.46 4.37
C PRO A 123 5.84 -5.81 5.50
N ARG A 124 5.58 -5.27 6.70
CA ARG A 124 6.35 -5.56 7.92
C ARG A 124 6.39 -7.05 8.26
N GLN A 125 5.44 -7.82 7.77
CA GLN A 125 5.28 -9.24 8.05
C GLN A 125 6.16 -10.13 7.15
N LEU A 126 6.65 -9.64 6.01
CA LEU A 126 7.46 -10.43 5.07
C LEU A 126 8.95 -10.42 5.45
N GLN A 127 9.69 -11.42 4.95
CA GLN A 127 11.15 -11.48 5.12
C GLN A 127 11.87 -10.51 4.16
N THR A 128 11.38 -10.33 2.94
CA THR A 128 11.99 -9.47 1.91
C THR A 128 11.01 -8.41 1.39
N HIS A 129 11.56 -7.38 0.75
CA HIS A 129 10.77 -6.43 -0.03
C HIS A 129 9.98 -7.13 -1.13
N ILE A 130 8.85 -6.54 -1.48
CA ILE A 130 8.10 -6.92 -2.68
C ILE A 130 8.62 -6.10 -3.85
N LEU A 131 8.61 -6.68 -5.03
CA LEU A 131 8.81 -5.94 -6.28
C LEU A 131 7.50 -5.94 -7.07
N LEU A 132 7.30 -4.88 -7.84
CA LEU A 132 6.11 -4.61 -8.62
C LEU A 132 6.53 -4.41 -10.08
N THR A 133 5.83 -5.05 -11.00
CA THR A 133 6.04 -4.79 -12.45
C THR A 133 5.48 -3.46 -12.89
N GLN A 134 4.58 -2.82 -12.15
CA GLN A 134 4.05 -1.50 -12.50
C GLN A 134 4.21 -0.54 -11.31
N PRO A 135 4.65 0.71 -11.54
CA PRO A 135 4.66 1.72 -10.51
C PRO A 135 3.25 2.08 -10.05
N ILE A 136 3.10 2.29 -8.74
CA ILE A 136 1.82 2.67 -8.13
C ILE A 136 1.78 4.19 -7.99
N PRO A 137 0.87 4.89 -8.69
CA PRO A 137 0.69 6.33 -8.52
C PRO A 137 0.09 6.61 -7.14
N ILE A 138 0.95 6.94 -6.18
CA ILE A 138 0.55 7.22 -4.79
C ILE A 138 -0.51 8.32 -4.74
N VAL A 139 -0.45 9.29 -5.67
CA VAL A 139 -1.43 10.37 -5.80
C VAL A 139 -2.86 9.81 -5.89
N LEU A 140 -3.11 8.76 -6.68
CA LEU A 140 -4.45 8.15 -6.80
C LEU A 140 -4.93 7.50 -5.49
N LEU A 141 -4.01 6.95 -4.69
CA LEU A 141 -4.31 6.38 -3.39
C LEU A 141 -4.58 7.46 -2.31
N SER A 142 -4.18 8.70 -2.57
CA SER A 142 -4.27 9.84 -1.64
C SER A 142 -5.43 10.79 -1.92
N LEU A 143 -6.17 10.65 -3.04
CA LEU A 143 -7.24 11.60 -3.43
C LEU A 143 -8.49 11.51 -2.54
N ASN A 144 -9.24 10.42 -2.63
CA ASN A 144 -10.51 10.21 -1.92
C ASN A 144 -10.74 8.72 -1.68
N HIS A 145 -11.44 8.35 -0.60
CA HIS A 145 -11.78 6.97 -0.29
C HIS A 145 -12.46 6.21 -1.44
N HIS A 146 -13.37 6.86 -2.17
CA HIS A 146 -14.10 6.29 -3.31
C HIS A 146 -13.16 5.96 -4.48
N ILE A 147 -12.34 6.94 -4.89
CA ILE A 147 -11.34 6.75 -5.96
C ILE A 147 -10.33 5.67 -5.53
N ARG A 148 -9.89 5.72 -4.27
CA ARG A 148 -8.96 4.72 -3.72
C ARG A 148 -9.54 3.31 -3.78
N SER A 149 -10.81 3.11 -3.41
CA SER A 149 -11.43 1.78 -3.46
C SER A 149 -11.56 1.24 -4.88
N GLU A 150 -11.74 2.11 -5.87
CA GLU A 150 -11.83 1.72 -7.28
C GLU A 150 -10.47 1.50 -7.93
N ALA A 151 -9.48 2.32 -7.55
CA ALA A 151 -8.14 2.25 -8.10
C ALA A 151 -7.34 1.06 -7.55
N ILE A 152 -7.54 0.65 -6.29
CA ILE A 152 -6.79 -0.46 -5.68
C ILE A 152 -6.86 -1.77 -6.52
N PRO A 153 -8.04 -2.25 -6.96
CA PRO A 153 -8.15 -3.39 -7.87
C PRO A 153 -7.37 -3.20 -9.18
N LEU A 154 -7.36 -1.99 -9.73
CA LEU A 154 -6.61 -1.64 -10.95
C LEU A 154 -5.11 -1.43 -10.71
N LEU A 155 -4.66 -1.29 -9.46
CA LEU A 155 -3.25 -1.08 -9.15
C LEU A 155 -2.55 -2.37 -8.75
N TYR A 156 -3.29 -3.33 -8.19
CA TYR A 156 -2.74 -4.58 -7.65
C TYR A 156 -3.27 -5.84 -8.34
N GLY A 157 -4.36 -5.73 -9.10
CA GLY A 157 -5.07 -6.87 -9.67
C GLY A 157 -5.09 -6.95 -11.19
N THR A 158 -4.41 -6.04 -11.89
CA THR A 158 -4.33 -6.08 -13.35
C THR A 158 -3.42 -7.22 -13.80
N PRO A 159 -3.64 -7.78 -15.01
CA PRO A 159 -2.73 -8.78 -15.57
C PRO A 159 -1.30 -8.27 -15.77
N THR A 160 -1.12 -6.96 -15.94
CA THR A 160 0.21 -6.32 -16.09
C THR A 160 0.95 -6.18 -14.78
N GLN A 161 0.24 -6.27 -13.64
CA GLN A 161 0.80 -6.15 -12.31
C GLN A 161 1.04 -7.53 -11.69
N THR A 162 2.29 -7.95 -11.63
CA THR A 162 2.75 -9.10 -10.86
C THR A 162 3.51 -8.63 -9.62
N ILE A 163 3.20 -9.25 -8.47
CA ILE A 163 3.90 -8.99 -7.21
C ILE A 163 4.96 -10.06 -6.98
N TYR A 164 6.22 -9.65 -6.96
CA TYR A 164 7.35 -10.54 -6.73
C TYR A 164 7.66 -10.59 -5.24
N ILE A 165 7.68 -11.79 -4.69
CA ILE A 165 8.00 -12.08 -3.31
C ILE A 165 9.19 -13.02 -3.30
N THR A 166 10.24 -12.66 -2.55
CA THR A 166 11.38 -13.54 -2.35
C THR A 166 11.31 -14.15 -0.95
N VAL A 167 11.53 -15.45 -0.85
CA VAL A 167 11.68 -16.16 0.42
C VAL A 167 13.08 -16.75 0.43
N ASP A 168 13.90 -16.30 1.37
CA ASP A 168 15.32 -16.65 1.45
C ASP A 168 15.63 -17.24 2.83
N TYR A 169 16.53 -18.22 2.86
CA TYR A 169 17.10 -18.77 4.08
C TYR A 169 18.00 -17.75 4.81
N ASN A 170 18.62 -16.81 4.08
CA ASN A 170 19.52 -15.81 4.65
C ASN A 170 18.76 -14.54 5.08
N LEU A 171 18.28 -14.54 6.32
CA LEU A 171 17.56 -13.40 6.91
C LEU A 171 18.41 -12.14 7.11
N TRP A 172 19.74 -12.27 7.18
CA TRP A 172 20.63 -11.15 7.50
C TRP A 172 20.74 -10.15 6.35
N ALA A 173 20.54 -10.59 5.11
CA ALA A 173 20.60 -9.73 3.92
C ALA A 173 19.43 -8.72 3.83
N HIS A 174 18.37 -8.86 4.64
CA HIS A 174 17.10 -8.16 4.40
C HIS A 174 16.64 -7.22 5.52
N LYS A 175 17.55 -6.81 6.40
CA LYS A 175 17.25 -5.88 7.51
C LYS A 175 17.53 -4.42 7.19
N THR A 176 16.94 -3.84 6.13
CA THR A 176 17.01 -2.37 5.99
C THR A 176 15.89 -1.77 5.14
N GLN A 177 15.20 -0.81 5.75
CA GLN A 177 14.14 0.08 5.23
C GLN A 177 12.70 -0.46 5.32
N ARG A 178 11.98 0.17 6.26
CA ARG A 178 10.56 -0.01 6.54
C ARG A 178 9.81 1.05 5.74
N GLY A 179 8.88 0.65 4.87
CA GLY A 179 7.95 1.58 4.23
C GLY A 179 6.74 1.81 5.13
N ASP A 180 6.28 3.06 5.24
CA ASP A 180 5.07 3.44 5.98
C ASP A 180 3.81 3.27 5.13
N ILE A 181 3.63 2.11 4.51
CA ILE A 181 2.32 1.77 3.94
C ILE A 181 1.58 0.90 4.93
N ILE A 182 0.51 1.46 5.49
CA ILE A 182 -0.53 0.73 6.18
C ILE A 182 -1.18 -0.17 5.12
N LEU A 183 -0.79 -1.43 5.11
CA LEU A 183 -1.40 -2.44 4.26
C LEU A 183 -2.82 -2.68 4.75
N SER A 184 -3.78 -2.13 4.03
CA SER A 184 -5.20 -2.40 4.27
C SER A 184 -5.57 -3.75 3.68
N SER A 185 -6.58 -4.40 4.26
CA SER A 185 -7.18 -5.62 3.71
C SER A 185 -7.60 -5.47 2.24
N ALA A 186 -8.02 -4.25 1.85
CA ALA A 186 -8.39 -3.90 0.48
C ALA A 186 -7.24 -4.08 -0.53
N ILE A 187 -5.99 -3.78 -0.13
CA ILE A 187 -4.82 -4.01 -1.00
C ILE A 187 -4.61 -5.51 -1.17
N THR A 188 -4.57 -6.26 -0.06
CA THR A 188 -4.35 -7.71 -0.12
C THR A 188 -5.42 -8.43 -0.92
N SER A 189 -6.68 -8.03 -0.84
CA SER A 189 -7.77 -8.64 -1.62
C SER A 189 -7.71 -8.32 -3.12
N ALA A 190 -7.04 -7.22 -3.49
CA ALA A 190 -6.88 -6.83 -4.88
C ALA A 190 -5.71 -7.57 -5.58
N ILE A 191 -4.82 -8.22 -4.84
CA ILE A 191 -3.69 -8.96 -5.40
C ILE A 191 -4.21 -10.18 -6.17
N LYS A 192 -3.89 -10.26 -7.47
CA LYS A 192 -4.29 -11.37 -8.34
C LYS A 192 -3.13 -12.20 -8.88
N HIS A 193 -1.97 -11.59 -9.12
CA HIS A 193 -0.84 -12.25 -9.78
C HIS A 193 0.41 -12.15 -8.90
N VAL A 194 0.96 -13.30 -8.52
CA VAL A 194 2.12 -13.38 -7.62
C VAL A 194 3.21 -14.23 -8.25
N HIS A 195 4.44 -13.75 -8.17
CA HIS A 195 5.63 -14.54 -8.44
C HIS A 195 6.38 -14.77 -7.13
N LEU A 196 6.40 -16.01 -6.66
CA LEU A 196 7.10 -16.44 -5.47
C LEU A 196 8.45 -17.06 -5.85
N SER A 197 9.55 -16.47 -5.41
CA SER A 197 10.91 -16.99 -5.62
C SER A 197 11.47 -17.57 -4.32
N ILE A 198 11.71 -18.88 -4.31
CA ILE A 198 12.19 -19.62 -3.14
C ILE A 198 13.69 -19.89 -3.29
N HIS A 199 14.48 -19.39 -2.34
CA HIS A 199 15.93 -19.55 -2.31
C HIS A 199 16.36 -20.34 -1.07
N LEU A 200 16.98 -21.50 -1.29
CA LEU A 200 17.56 -22.34 -0.25
C LEU A 200 19.10 -22.33 -0.28
N GLY A 201 19.71 -21.68 -1.26
CA GLY A 201 21.15 -21.59 -1.42
C GLY A 201 21.57 -21.32 -2.86
N SER A 202 22.76 -20.76 -3.00
CA SER A 202 23.42 -20.48 -4.30
C SER A 202 24.79 -21.16 -4.40
N GLU A 203 25.13 -21.99 -3.41
CA GLU A 203 26.42 -22.64 -3.29
C GLU A 203 26.66 -23.69 -4.38
N LYS A 204 27.93 -23.88 -4.75
CA LYS A 204 28.36 -24.92 -5.68
C LYS A 204 28.46 -26.28 -4.96
N ARG A 205 28.60 -27.36 -5.75
CA ARG A 205 28.62 -28.76 -5.26
C ARG A 205 29.64 -29.05 -4.14
N ASN A 206 30.75 -28.33 -4.06
CA ASN A 206 31.82 -28.57 -3.08
C ASN A 206 31.62 -27.82 -1.76
N THR A 207 30.66 -26.91 -1.69
CA THR A 207 30.37 -26.07 -0.51
C THR A 207 28.92 -26.28 -0.08
N LYS A 208 28.43 -27.52 -0.19
CA LYS A 208 27.06 -27.86 0.21
C LYS A 208 26.89 -27.73 1.71
N PRO A 209 25.73 -27.26 2.18
CA PRO A 209 25.42 -27.27 3.60
C PRO A 209 25.40 -28.71 4.13
N GLY A 210 25.84 -28.89 5.38
CA GLY A 210 25.65 -30.15 6.09
C GLY A 210 24.16 -30.41 6.39
N GLU A 211 23.82 -31.60 6.88
CA GLU A 211 22.43 -32.01 7.15
C GLU A 211 21.71 -31.06 8.11
N ILE A 212 22.35 -30.72 9.24
CA ILE A 212 21.81 -29.78 10.24
C ILE A 212 21.54 -28.39 9.63
N GLU A 213 22.45 -27.91 8.79
CA GLU A 213 22.33 -26.60 8.14
C GLU A 213 21.23 -26.62 7.07
N ALA A 214 21.13 -27.70 6.30
CA ALA A 214 20.06 -27.89 5.32
C ALA A 214 18.68 -27.87 6.00
N ASP A 215 18.51 -28.58 7.12
CA ASP A 215 17.24 -28.58 7.86
C ASP A 215 16.91 -27.21 8.46
N ALA A 216 17.92 -26.46 8.91
CA ALA A 216 17.74 -25.08 9.36
C ALA A 216 17.28 -24.16 8.21
N ARG A 217 17.86 -24.30 7.02
CA ARG A 217 17.47 -23.54 5.82
C ARG A 217 16.02 -23.83 5.41
N VAL A 218 15.64 -25.12 5.38
CA VAL A 218 14.23 -25.54 5.13
C VAL A 218 13.31 -24.90 6.15
N SER A 219 13.66 -24.94 7.44
CA SER A 219 12.87 -24.36 8.52
C SER A 219 12.67 -22.85 8.37
N GLU A 220 13.70 -22.09 7.97
CA GLU A 220 13.60 -20.65 7.75
C GLU A 220 12.76 -20.30 6.52
N VAL A 221 12.91 -21.04 5.43
CA VAL A 221 12.07 -20.88 4.24
C VAL A 221 10.61 -21.19 4.58
N LYS A 222 10.31 -22.25 5.33
CA LYS A 222 8.94 -22.55 5.80
C LYS A 222 8.35 -21.41 6.62
N LYS A 223 9.12 -20.76 7.49
CA LYS A 223 8.68 -19.57 8.23
C LYS A 223 8.37 -18.40 7.28
N GLY A 224 9.18 -18.23 6.24
CA GLY A 224 8.97 -17.24 5.17
C GLY A 224 7.68 -17.46 4.39
N ILE A 225 7.46 -18.69 3.95
CA ILE A 225 6.22 -19.10 3.27
C ILE A 225 5.01 -18.88 4.18
N LYS A 226 5.10 -19.25 5.46
CA LYS A 226 4.02 -18.99 6.43
C LYS A 226 3.71 -17.51 6.57
N LYS A 227 4.72 -16.64 6.56
CA LYS A 227 4.57 -15.17 6.59
C LYS A 227 3.93 -14.64 5.30
N ALA A 228 4.42 -15.07 4.13
CA ALA A 228 3.86 -14.72 2.83
C ALA A 228 2.39 -15.14 2.74
N ARG A 229 2.08 -16.37 3.15
CA ARG A 229 0.71 -16.88 3.21
C ARG A 229 -0.18 -16.06 4.12
N LYS A 230 0.29 -15.72 5.32
CA LYS A 230 -0.49 -14.90 6.27
C LYS A 230 -0.80 -13.52 5.69
N TRP A 231 0.13 -12.95 4.94
CA TRP A 231 -0.08 -11.66 4.29
C TRP A 231 -1.07 -11.77 3.11
N LEU A 232 -0.96 -12.82 2.30
CA LEU A 232 -1.82 -13.07 1.15
C LEU A 232 -3.15 -13.77 1.51
N SER A 233 -3.49 -13.94 2.78
CA SER A 233 -4.66 -14.75 3.18
C SER A 233 -6.01 -14.22 2.69
N GLY A 234 -6.08 -12.92 2.37
CA GLY A 234 -7.27 -12.29 1.80
C GLY A 234 -7.22 -12.15 0.27
N ALA A 235 -6.14 -12.58 -0.38
CA ALA A 235 -5.96 -12.46 -1.82
C ALA A 235 -6.70 -13.60 -2.53
N ASP A 236 -7.37 -13.27 -3.63
CA ASP A 236 -7.96 -14.25 -4.53
C ASP A 236 -7.05 -14.39 -5.75
N LEU A 237 -6.02 -15.23 -5.61
CA LEU A 237 -4.94 -15.36 -6.59
C LEU A 237 -5.43 -16.04 -7.87
N GLN A 238 -5.27 -15.36 -8.99
CA GLN A 238 -5.51 -15.91 -10.32
C GLN A 238 -4.29 -16.70 -10.78
N THR A 239 -3.09 -16.11 -10.70
CA THR A 239 -1.86 -16.79 -11.10
C THR A 239 -0.83 -16.78 -9.98
N LEU A 240 -0.17 -17.93 -9.79
CA LEU A 240 0.96 -18.07 -8.89
C LEU A 240 2.13 -18.71 -9.65
N ARG A 241 3.19 -17.94 -9.89
CA ARG A 241 4.41 -18.45 -10.51
C ARG A 241 5.43 -18.78 -9.42
N ILE A 242 6.00 -19.99 -9.44
CA ILE A 242 6.97 -20.44 -8.43
C ILE A 242 8.34 -20.65 -9.07
N SER A 243 9.31 -19.80 -8.70
CA SER A 243 10.73 -19.99 -9.00
C SER A 243 11.43 -20.70 -7.84
N TRP A 244 12.43 -21.52 -8.16
CA TRP A 244 13.15 -22.34 -7.19
C TRP A 244 14.66 -22.28 -7.40
N GLN A 245 15.40 -22.00 -6.33
CA GLN A 245 16.85 -21.97 -6.32
C GLN A 245 17.42 -22.74 -5.12
N GLU A 246 18.31 -23.68 -5.40
CA GLU A 246 19.02 -24.47 -4.40
C GLU A 246 20.39 -24.97 -4.89
N PRO A 247 21.30 -25.37 -3.98
CA PRO A 247 22.51 -26.09 -4.35
C PRO A 247 22.20 -27.51 -4.84
N PRO A 248 22.92 -28.05 -5.86
CA PRO A 248 22.58 -29.32 -6.49
C PRO A 248 22.57 -30.52 -5.52
N GLN A 249 21.55 -31.38 -5.56
CA GLN A 249 21.44 -32.62 -4.74
C GLN A 249 21.66 -32.36 -3.25
N THR A 250 20.95 -31.37 -2.70
CA THR A 250 21.04 -31.00 -1.28
C THR A 250 19.73 -31.32 -0.57
N PHE A 251 18.61 -30.93 -1.17
CA PHE A 251 17.29 -31.10 -0.57
C PHE A 251 16.52 -32.21 -1.26
N THR A 252 15.91 -33.09 -0.47
CA THR A 252 15.09 -34.19 -0.97
C THR A 252 13.74 -33.67 -1.46
N TRP A 253 13.07 -34.42 -2.32
CA TRP A 253 11.75 -34.08 -2.81
C TRP A 253 10.74 -33.91 -1.67
N GLU A 254 10.85 -34.73 -0.61
CA GLU A 254 9.98 -34.63 0.57
C GLU A 254 10.14 -33.27 1.28
N GLN A 255 11.38 -32.77 1.41
CA GLN A 255 11.64 -31.44 1.98
C GLN A 255 11.09 -30.32 1.08
N LYS A 256 11.23 -30.45 -0.24
CA LYS A 256 10.68 -29.49 -1.22
C LYS A 256 9.16 -29.47 -1.18
N LYS A 257 8.55 -30.66 -1.18
CA LYS A 257 7.12 -30.86 -1.10
C LYS A 257 6.54 -30.23 0.17
N ASP A 258 7.18 -30.44 1.32
CA ASP A 258 6.77 -29.84 2.60
C ASP A 258 6.81 -28.29 2.59
N ILE A 259 7.77 -27.69 1.87
CA ILE A 259 7.79 -26.23 1.63
C ILE A 259 6.60 -25.81 0.74
N LEU A 260 6.37 -26.53 -0.37
CA LEU A 260 5.31 -26.24 -1.33
C LEU A 260 3.90 -26.45 -0.76
N ASP A 261 3.70 -27.47 0.07
CA ASP A 261 2.46 -27.72 0.83
C ASP A 261 2.09 -26.52 1.72
N GLY A 262 3.09 -25.74 2.17
CA GLY A 262 2.88 -24.49 2.89
C GLY A 262 2.11 -23.43 2.09
N VAL A 263 2.18 -23.49 0.76
CA VAL A 263 1.54 -22.56 -0.19
C VAL A 263 0.12 -22.99 -0.56
N ARG A 264 -0.21 -24.28 -0.44
CA ARG A 264 -1.50 -24.88 -0.78
C ARG A 264 -2.74 -24.12 -0.26
N PRO A 265 -2.76 -23.55 0.97
CA PRO A 265 -3.93 -22.81 1.44
C PRO A 265 -4.26 -21.54 0.66
N LEU A 266 -3.33 -21.01 -0.16
CA LEU A 266 -3.58 -19.85 -1.01
C LEU A 266 -4.57 -20.16 -2.15
N ARG A 267 -4.70 -21.43 -2.54
CA ARG A 267 -5.64 -21.90 -3.57
C ARG A 267 -5.68 -21.00 -4.83
N PRO A 268 -4.54 -20.77 -5.49
CA PRO A 268 -4.48 -20.02 -6.75
C PRO A 268 -5.26 -20.73 -7.86
N ARG A 269 -5.80 -19.98 -8.83
CA ARG A 269 -6.51 -20.58 -9.98
C ARG A 269 -5.57 -21.30 -10.95
N GLU A 270 -4.39 -20.75 -11.15
CA GLU A 270 -3.35 -21.31 -12.03
C GLU A 270 -1.99 -21.24 -11.33
N VAL A 271 -1.21 -22.32 -11.45
CA VAL A 271 0.15 -22.38 -10.92
C VAL A 271 1.13 -22.74 -12.02
N ASP A 272 2.15 -21.91 -12.15
CA ASP A 272 3.16 -22.03 -13.19
C ASP A 272 4.57 -22.18 -12.60
N ALA A 273 5.39 -22.93 -13.33
CA ALA A 273 6.81 -22.97 -13.06
C ALA A 273 7.47 -21.65 -13.51
N GLY A 274 8.18 -21.02 -12.59
CA GLY A 274 9.13 -19.98 -12.88
C GLY A 274 10.48 -20.53 -13.31
N GLU A 275 11.52 -19.79 -12.96
CA GLU A 275 12.89 -20.25 -13.08
C GLU A 275 13.14 -21.30 -12.01
N ILE A 276 13.24 -22.55 -12.44
CA ILE A 276 13.67 -23.66 -11.59
C ILE A 276 15.12 -23.89 -11.94
N ASN A 277 16.02 -23.64 -10.99
CA ASN A 277 17.44 -23.91 -11.19
C ASN A 277 17.62 -25.40 -11.49
N TRP A 278 17.78 -25.70 -12.78
CA TRP A 278 18.13 -27.02 -13.30
C TRP A 278 19.60 -27.32 -12.98
N GLY A 279 20.00 -27.29 -11.71
CA GLY A 279 21.35 -27.72 -11.31
C GLY A 279 21.70 -29.14 -11.76
N LEU A 280 20.78 -29.86 -12.42
CA LEU A 280 20.84 -31.27 -12.75
C LEU A 280 19.99 -31.58 -14.01
N SER A 281 20.39 -31.15 -15.20
CA SER A 281 19.99 -31.84 -16.46
C SER A 281 20.44 -33.32 -16.48
N TRP A 282 21.31 -33.70 -15.53
CA TRP A 282 21.91 -35.03 -15.36
C TRP A 282 21.43 -35.75 -14.08
N ASN A 283 20.19 -35.52 -13.64
CA ASN A 283 19.67 -36.07 -12.38
C ASN A 283 19.61 -37.62 -12.40
N LYS A 284 20.66 -38.29 -11.89
CA LYS A 284 20.72 -39.76 -11.75
C LYS A 284 19.84 -40.34 -10.62
N GLY A 285 19.17 -39.51 -9.81
CA GLY A 285 18.35 -39.97 -8.68
C GLY A 285 17.00 -39.26 -8.58
N ARG A 286 15.91 -40.02 -8.46
CA ARG A 286 14.53 -39.49 -8.32
C ARG A 286 14.35 -38.65 -7.05
N LYS A 287 15.03 -39.01 -5.95
CA LYS A 287 14.88 -38.38 -4.62
C LYS A 287 15.16 -36.87 -4.58
N TYR A 288 16.05 -36.35 -5.43
CA TYR A 288 16.46 -34.92 -5.39
C TYR A 288 15.86 -34.10 -6.54
N ARG A 289 15.10 -34.74 -7.43
CA ARG A 289 14.49 -34.08 -8.59
C ARG A 289 13.35 -33.16 -8.12
N PHE A 290 13.22 -32.01 -8.78
CA PHE A 290 12.05 -31.15 -8.61
C PHE A 290 10.93 -31.68 -9.51
N GLU A 291 9.78 -32.02 -8.93
CA GLU A 291 8.62 -32.50 -9.69
C GLU A 291 7.72 -31.33 -10.07
N VAL A 292 7.91 -30.79 -11.27
CA VAL A 292 7.10 -29.67 -11.79
C VAL A 292 5.61 -30.02 -11.87
N ALA A 293 5.28 -31.28 -12.12
CA ALA A 293 3.90 -31.76 -12.18
C ALA A 293 3.14 -31.53 -10.85
N TYR A 294 3.83 -31.59 -9.71
CA TYR A 294 3.23 -31.34 -8.40
C TYR A 294 2.74 -29.89 -8.24
N LEU A 295 3.28 -28.92 -9.00
CA LEU A 295 2.77 -27.55 -8.97
C LEU A 295 1.30 -27.47 -9.39
N LYS A 296 0.85 -28.35 -10.29
CA LYS A 296 -0.56 -28.43 -10.69
C LYS A 296 -1.47 -28.92 -9.56
N GLU A 297 -0.96 -29.68 -8.60
CA GLU A 297 -1.73 -30.08 -7.39
C GLU A 297 -1.99 -28.90 -6.43
N LEU A 298 -1.28 -27.78 -6.60
CA LEU A 298 -1.49 -26.57 -5.80
C LEU A 298 -2.61 -25.67 -6.35
N GLU A 299 -3.08 -25.93 -7.58
CA GLU A 299 -4.20 -25.21 -8.18
C GLU A 299 -5.50 -25.47 -7.41
N ARG A 300 -6.38 -24.47 -7.35
CA ARG A 300 -7.74 -24.64 -6.85
C ARG A 300 -8.48 -25.61 -7.78
N GLU A 301 -9.15 -26.60 -7.22
CA GLU A 301 -10.02 -27.51 -7.96
C GLU A 301 -11.00 -26.67 -8.81
N ARG A 302 -11.00 -26.89 -10.13
CA ARG A 302 -12.01 -26.32 -11.02
C ARG A 302 -13.34 -26.93 -10.61
N GLN A 303 -14.23 -26.15 -10.01
CA GLN A 303 -15.63 -26.55 -9.97
C GLN A 303 -16.10 -26.66 -11.42
N PRO A 304 -16.74 -27.77 -11.83
CA PRO A 304 -17.28 -27.88 -13.17
C PRO A 304 -18.34 -26.79 -13.36
N GLU A 305 -18.17 -25.92 -14.35
CA GLU A 305 -19.11 -24.85 -14.71
C GLU A 305 -20.46 -25.34 -15.29
N ASN A 306 -20.84 -26.60 -15.04
CA ASN A 306 -22.10 -27.18 -15.52
C ASN A 306 -22.93 -27.75 -14.35
N ALA A 307 -23.42 -26.86 -13.49
CA ALA A 307 -24.51 -27.14 -12.58
C ALA A 307 -25.47 -25.94 -12.54
N LEU A 308 -26.07 -25.67 -13.69
CA LEU A 308 -27.33 -24.93 -13.86
C LEU A 308 -28.24 -25.77 -14.76
#